data_AF-A0A1N7SGQ4-F1
#
_entry.id   AF-A0A1N7SGQ4-F1
#
_cell.length_a   1.000
_cell.length_b   1.000
_cell.length_c   1.000
_cell.angle_alpha   90.00
_cell.angle_beta   90.00
_cell.angle_gamma   90.00
#
_symmetry.space_group_name_H-M   'P 1'
#
loop_
_entity.id
_entity.type
_entity.pdbx_description
1 polymer ?
#
loop_
_entity_poly.entity_id
_entity_poly.type
_entity_poly.pdbx_seq_one_letter_code
_entity_poly.pdbx_strand_id
1 'polypeptide(L)'
;MPPRTTVREMKADGLLPKDTKVRFSKYLNNLIEQDHRHIKSRTDVMLGFKRFRNAAIAFAGIELMHRIRKGQFNLAKLDLKDRYA
;
A
#
# COMPACT_ATOMS: atom_id res chain seq x y z
N MET A 1 2.67 -14.61 4.02
CA MET A 1 4.01 -14.75 3.40
C MET A 1 4.05 -16.06 2.63
N PRO A 2 4.60 -16.12 1.40
CA PRO A 2 4.68 -17.37 0.66
C PRO A 2 5.75 -18.29 1.29
N PRO A 3 5.50 -19.61 1.37
CA PRO A 3 6.43 -20.56 1.98
C PRO A 3 7.82 -20.58 1.29
N ARG A 4 8.83 -21.11 1.98
CA ARG A 4 10.22 -21.19 1.47
C ARG A 4 10.34 -21.91 0.13
N THR A 5 9.45 -22.84 -0.14
CA THR A 5 9.28 -23.52 -1.43
C THR A 5 8.92 -22.54 -2.53
N THR A 6 7.99 -21.63 -2.28
CA THR A 6 7.53 -20.64 -3.27
C THR A 6 8.65 -19.70 -3.69
N VAL A 7 9.54 -19.27 -2.79
CA VAL A 7 10.66 -18.41 -3.18
C VAL A 7 11.71 -19.18 -4.00
N ARG A 8 11.87 -20.48 -3.75
CA ARG A 8 12.73 -21.34 -4.58
C ARG A 8 12.13 -21.54 -5.97
N GLU A 9 10.83 -21.78 -6.04
CA GLU A 9 10.06 -21.88 -7.30
C GLU A 9 10.15 -20.58 -8.09
N MET A 10 9.89 -19.42 -7.48
CA MET A 10 9.99 -18.12 -8.14
C MET A 10 11.41 -17.80 -8.66
N LYS A 11 12.46 -18.31 -8.00
CA LYS A 11 13.84 -18.22 -8.52
C LYS A 11 14.09 -19.17 -9.70
N ALA A 12 13.49 -20.35 -9.68
CA ALA A 12 13.58 -21.32 -10.77
C ALA A 12 12.80 -20.83 -12.01
N ASP A 13 11.65 -20.21 -11.80
CA ASP A 13 10.79 -19.62 -12.85
C ASP A 13 11.35 -18.31 -13.43
N GLY A 14 12.50 -17.83 -12.92
CA GLY A 14 13.12 -16.58 -13.37
C GLY A 14 12.38 -15.32 -12.94
N LEU A 15 11.35 -15.44 -12.11
CA LEU A 15 10.58 -14.31 -11.56
C LEU A 15 11.36 -13.51 -10.52
N LEU A 16 12.42 -14.10 -9.95
CA LEU A 16 13.32 -13.44 -9.01
C LEU A 16 14.78 -13.58 -9.47
N PRO A 17 15.60 -12.51 -9.35
CA PRO A 17 17.04 -12.60 -9.54
C PRO A 17 17.64 -13.72 -8.67
N LYS A 18 18.61 -14.47 -9.22
CA LYS A 18 19.27 -15.59 -8.52
C LYS A 18 19.84 -15.15 -7.16
N ASP A 19 20.34 -13.93 -7.10
CA ASP A 19 21.03 -13.33 -5.97
C ASP A 19 20.09 -12.73 -4.92
N THR A 20 18.77 -12.85 -5.13
CA THR A 20 17.75 -12.31 -4.21
C THR A 20 17.92 -12.93 -2.83
N LYS A 21 18.32 -12.12 -1.84
CA LYS A 21 18.43 -12.54 -0.44
C LYS A 21 17.07 -12.41 0.24
N VAL A 22 16.51 -13.55 0.65
CA VAL A 22 15.23 -13.58 1.38
C VAL A 22 15.48 -13.29 2.85
N ARG A 23 14.93 -12.18 3.35
CA ARG A 23 15.00 -11.85 4.77
C ARG A 23 13.72 -12.32 5.46
N PHE A 24 13.84 -13.29 6.37
CA PHE A 24 12.76 -13.73 7.24
C PHE A 24 12.95 -13.13 8.63
N SER A 25 12.81 -11.80 8.75
CA SER A 25 12.77 -11.16 10.07
C SER A 25 11.30 -10.97 10.45
N LYS A 26 10.87 -11.62 11.54
CA LYS A 26 9.52 -11.45 12.09
C LYS A 26 9.19 -9.96 12.30
N TYR A 27 10.18 -9.18 12.76
CA TYR A 27 10.02 -7.75 12.96
C TYR A 27 9.77 -6.98 11.64
N LEU A 28 10.60 -7.21 10.61
CA LEU A 28 10.41 -6.55 9.31
C LEU A 28 9.08 -6.96 8.66
N ASN A 29 8.69 -8.22 8.81
CA ASN A 29 7.40 -8.71 8.34
C ASN A 29 6.25 -7.99 9.05
N ASN A 30 6.31 -7.87 10.38
CA ASN A 30 5.30 -7.16 11.15
C ASN A 30 5.17 -5.68 10.74
N LEU A 31 6.28 -5.01 10.42
CA LEU A 31 6.26 -3.62 9.98
C LEU A 31 5.56 -3.46 8.62
N ILE A 32 5.91 -4.30 7.64
CA ILE A 32 5.21 -4.33 6.34
C ILE A 32 3.74 -4.70 6.55
N GLU A 33 3.47 -5.63 7.47
CA GLU A 33 2.12 -6.08 7.77
C GLU A 33 1.25 -5.01 8.43
N GLN A 34 1.88 -4.16 9.23
CA GLN A 34 1.22 -3.04 9.87
C GLN A 34 0.90 -1.94 8.84
N ASP A 35 1.84 -1.64 7.95
CA ASP A 35 1.68 -0.59 6.93
C ASP A 35 0.45 -0.84 6.05
N HIS A 36 0.27 -2.08 5.58
CA HIS A 36 -0.85 -2.40 4.70
C HIS A 36 -2.17 -2.71 5.43
N ARG A 37 -2.19 -2.75 6.77
CA ARG A 37 -3.37 -3.17 7.56
C ARG A 37 -4.57 -2.26 7.32
N HIS A 38 -4.33 -0.96 7.15
CA HIS A 38 -5.39 0.03 6.99
C HIS A 38 -6.12 -0.15 5.65
N ILE A 39 -5.36 -0.44 4.58
CA ILE A 39 -5.91 -0.72 3.25
C ILE A 39 -6.69 -2.03 3.29
N LYS A 40 -6.08 -3.10 3.83
CA LYS A 40 -6.73 -4.41 3.95
C LYS A 40 -8.04 -4.35 4.72
N SER A 41 -8.07 -3.71 5.89
CA SER A 41 -9.28 -3.58 6.69
C SER A 41 -10.44 -2.92 5.93
N ARG A 42 -10.16 -1.98 5.01
CA ARG A 42 -11.17 -1.33 4.17
C ARG A 42 -11.61 -2.19 2.99
N THR A 43 -10.73 -3.03 2.47
CA THR A 43 -11.02 -3.89 1.32
C THR A 43 -11.55 -5.27 1.67
N ASP A 44 -11.25 -5.79 2.87
CA ASP A 44 -11.65 -7.13 3.31
C ASP A 44 -13.17 -7.26 3.47
N VAL A 45 -13.86 -6.15 3.74
CA VAL A 45 -15.33 -6.08 3.78
C VAL A 45 -15.97 -5.92 2.39
N MET A 46 -15.17 -5.79 1.33
CA MET A 46 -15.64 -5.66 -0.05
C MET A 46 -15.64 -7.02 -0.75
N LEU A 47 -16.53 -7.23 -1.73
CA LEU A 47 -16.57 -8.44 -2.59
C LEU A 47 -15.38 -8.53 -3.57
N GLY A 48 -14.29 -7.81 -3.32
CA GLY A 48 -13.13 -7.68 -4.21
C GLY A 48 -13.38 -6.79 -5.43
N PHE A 49 -12.30 -6.48 -6.16
CA PHE A 49 -12.36 -5.66 -7.37
C PHE A 49 -12.32 -6.53 -8.62
N LYS A 50 -13.33 -6.38 -9.49
CA LYS A 50 -13.39 -7.09 -10.79
C LYS A 50 -12.33 -6.62 -11.80
N ARG A 51 -11.78 -5.41 -11.62
CA ARG A 51 -10.81 -4.78 -12.53
C ARG A 51 -9.73 -4.05 -11.75
N PHE A 52 -8.48 -4.18 -12.17
CA PHE A 52 -7.32 -3.50 -11.55
C PHE A 52 -7.47 -1.98 -11.52
N ARG A 53 -7.99 -1.37 -12.59
CA ARG A 53 -8.24 0.08 -12.63
C ARG A 53 -9.14 0.55 -11.49
N ASN A 54 -10.17 -0.22 -11.15
CA ASN A 54 -11.10 0.12 -10.08
C ASN A 54 -10.44 -0.02 -8.70
N ALA A 55 -9.62 -1.06 -8.52
CA ALA A 55 -8.81 -1.22 -7.31
C ALA A 55 -7.84 -0.04 -7.12
N ALA A 56 -7.15 0.36 -8.19
CA ALA A 56 -6.21 1.49 -8.15
C ALA A 56 -6.89 2.80 -7.75
N ILE A 57 -8.08 3.10 -8.31
CA ILE A 57 -8.86 4.28 -7.94
C ILE A 57 -9.30 4.22 -6.46
N ALA A 58 -9.79 3.05 -6.00
CA ALA A 58 -10.21 2.88 -4.61
C ALA A 58 -9.04 3.06 -3.62
N PHE A 59 -7.89 2.46 -3.92
CA PHE A 59 -6.68 2.62 -3.11
C PHE A 59 -6.19 4.07 -3.09
N ALA A 60 -6.20 4.77 -4.23
CA ALA A 60 -5.85 6.18 -4.28
C ALA A 60 -6.80 7.04 -3.43
N GLY A 61 -8.10 6.74 -3.43
CA GLY A 61 -9.08 7.42 -2.57
C GLY A 61 -8.86 7.17 -1.07
N ILE A 62 -8.56 5.92 -0.68
CA ILE A 62 -8.24 5.57 0.71
C ILE A 62 -6.99 6.32 1.18
N GLU A 63 -5.93 6.31 0.35
CA GLU A 63 -4.68 7.02 0.62
C GLU A 63 -4.88 8.53 0.70
N LEU A 64 -5.69 9.11 -0.18
CA LEU A 64 -6.04 10.52 -0.17
C LEU A 64 -6.71 10.91 1.17
N MET A 65 -7.73 10.16 1.59
CA MET A 65 -8.44 10.42 2.84
C MET A 65 -7.53 10.29 4.06
N HIS A 66 -6.59 9.33 4.04
CA HIS A 66 -5.59 9.16 5.08
C HIS A 66 -4.68 10.38 5.20
N ARG A 67 -4.17 10.89 4.08
CA ARG A 67 -3.35 12.12 4.04
C ARG A 67 -4.13 13.32 4.54
N ILE A 68 -5.42 13.42 4.22
CA ILE A 68 -6.28 14.54 4.65
C ILE A 68 -6.41 14.48 6.17
N ARG A 69 -6.74 13.31 6.70
CA ARG A 69 -6.91 13.09 8.14
C ARG A 69 -5.62 13.35 8.93
N LYS A 70 -4.46 13.10 8.33
CA LYS A 70 -3.14 13.39 8.94
C LYS A 70 -2.68 14.84 8.77
N GLY A 71 -3.43 15.69 8.06
CA GLY A 71 -2.99 17.06 7.77
C GLY A 71 -1.73 17.12 6.90
N GLN A 72 -1.46 16.09 6.10
CA GLN A 72 -0.26 16.01 5.24
C GLN A 72 -0.36 16.86 3.97
N PHE A 73 -1.39 17.70 3.88
CA PHE A 73 -1.52 18.69 2.83
C PHE A 73 -0.84 19.96 3.29
N ASN A 74 0.18 20.39 2.55
CA ASN A 74 0.76 21.72 2.75
C ASN A 74 -0.20 22.76 2.15
N LEU A 75 -1.24 23.10 2.90
CA LEU A 75 -2.24 24.10 2.51
C LEU A 75 -1.68 25.52 2.51
N ALA A 76 -0.46 25.75 3.04
CA ALA A 76 0.18 27.06 3.04
C ALA A 76 0.45 27.61 1.61
N LYS A 77 0.40 26.77 0.57
CA LYS A 77 0.53 27.19 -0.83
C LYS A 77 -0.82 27.53 -1.49
N LEU A 78 -1.93 27.17 -0.84
CA LEU A 78 -3.26 27.70 -1.16
C LEU A 78 -3.45 28.94 -0.31
N ASP A 79 -2.66 29.98 -0.60
CA ASP A 79 -3.02 31.35 -0.23
C ASP A 79 -4.28 31.70 -1.03
N LEU A 80 -5.42 31.18 -0.57
CA LEU A 80 -6.73 31.74 -0.86
C LEU A 80 -6.71 33.09 -0.19
N LYS A 81 -6.09 34.07 -0.86
CA LYS A 81 -6.15 35.47 -0.49
C LYS A 81 -7.58 35.73 -0.06
N ASP A 82 -7.71 36.16 1.19
CA ASP A 82 -8.94 36.61 1.82
C ASP A 82 -9.80 37.34 0.79
N ARG A 83 -10.78 36.61 0.23
CA ARG A 83 -11.76 37.15 -0.72
C ARG A 83 -13.03 37.55 0.01
N TYR A 84 -12.85 38.15 1.18
CA TYR A 84 -13.85 38.87 1.95
C TYR A 84 -13.11 39.97 2.74
N ALA A 85 -12.64 40.98 2.03
CA ALA A 85 -12.36 42.31 2.56
C ALA A 85 -13.40 43.26 1.98
#